data_AF-A0AAE9JM71-F1
#
_entry.id   AF-A0AAE9JM71-F1
#
_cell.length_a   1.000
_cell.length_b   1.000
_cell.length_c   1.000
_cell.angle_alpha   90.00
_cell.angle_beta   90.00
_cell.angle_gamma   90.00
#
_symmetry.space_group_name_H-M   'P 1'
#
loop_
_entity.id
_entity.type
_entity.pdbx_description
1 polymer ?
#
loop_
_entity_poly.entity_id
_entity_poly.type
_entity_poly.pdbx_seq_one_letter_code
_entity_poly.pdbx_strand_id
1 'polypeptide(L)'
;MSISLKTDDKSILSVLLYQFLSEKSAYSSFKEFNKVVKDNFISRDDFKFWFDRFSSGKLDEEEDDLSISDLKSVLSDDKHRLRACIFFETLKEKRSIEKSNDEKVTDAYNRLSKVIDIDFSEFSSCFNRFIGGNLKLKDCEFSDLPLEIVEQVVENLDYFGRSAFRKVSKNMRSIVDDAKFACFSHFNRFGRILKSLDDKLHVRHLFLSSDLVHPLENIIPFLKPEILETISVNSYFFCADLMKRLMGMDQWKNARNLEIYGILCNFGSTENVLHFENITLHVLTMVNNEELAQIKKILLESSQIETFCIDVSIRGKIDWNVIEGGLGPIIPGIDGIRRLVSRNKQQFYEIEEEEKSVKFVRKTYY
;
A
#
# COMPACT_ATOMS: atom_id res chain seq x y z
N MET A 1 -19.46 8.41 -41.93
CA MET A 1 -19.59 8.36 -40.46
C MET A 1 -19.17 9.73 -39.93
N SER A 2 -20.14 10.58 -39.57
CA SER A 2 -19.89 11.92 -39.03
C SER A 2 -19.29 11.78 -37.64
N ILE A 3 -18.03 12.16 -37.49
CA ILE A 3 -17.38 12.27 -36.18
C ILE A 3 -17.90 13.58 -35.58
N SER A 4 -19.02 13.50 -34.87
CA SER A 4 -19.53 14.62 -34.08
C SER A 4 -18.60 14.78 -32.88
N LEU A 5 -18.04 15.97 -32.68
CA LEU A 5 -17.54 16.32 -31.37
C LEU A 5 -18.74 16.27 -30.43
N LYS A 6 -18.77 15.30 -29.51
CA LYS A 6 -19.40 15.55 -28.21
C LYS A 6 -18.49 16.53 -27.48
N THR A 7 -18.43 17.77 -27.97
CA THR A 7 -17.63 18.84 -27.40
C THR A 7 -18.37 19.34 -26.19
N ASP A 8 -17.85 19.01 -25.02
CA ASP A 8 -18.06 19.84 -23.85
C ASP A 8 -17.51 21.26 -24.11
N ASP A 9 -18.08 22.26 -23.45
CA ASP A 9 -17.74 23.68 -23.66
C ASP A 9 -16.23 23.94 -23.44
N LYS A 10 -15.59 23.20 -22.53
CA LYS A 10 -14.15 23.27 -22.26
C LYS A 10 -13.31 22.83 -23.47
N SER A 11 -13.74 21.82 -24.22
CA SER A 11 -13.08 21.43 -25.49
C SER A 11 -13.18 22.53 -26.55
N ILE A 12 -14.34 23.18 -26.68
CA ILE A 12 -14.53 24.28 -27.64
C ILE A 12 -13.62 25.45 -27.27
N LEU A 13 -13.68 25.89 -26.01
CA LEU A 13 -12.87 27.00 -25.50
C LEU A 13 -11.37 26.77 -25.71
N SER A 14 -10.89 25.54 -25.53
CA SER A 14 -9.49 25.19 -25.72
C SER A 14 -9.05 25.35 -27.18
N VAL A 15 -9.90 24.97 -28.15
CA VAL A 15 -9.62 25.15 -29.58
C VAL A 15 -9.69 26.63 -29.98
N LEU A 16 -10.57 27.43 -29.36
CA LEU A 16 -10.61 28.88 -29.58
C LEU A 16 -9.32 29.54 -29.08
N LEU A 17 -8.89 29.19 -27.85
CA LEU A 17 -7.67 29.70 -27.24
C LEU A 17 -6.44 29.32 -28.06
N TYR A 18 -6.33 28.07 -28.50
CA TYR A 18 -5.26 27.62 -29.39
C TYR A 18 -5.20 28.44 -30.69
N GLN A 19 -6.34 28.73 -31.32
CA GLN A 19 -6.39 29.55 -32.53
C GLN A 19 -6.03 31.02 -32.28
N PHE A 20 -6.42 31.58 -31.13
CA PHE A 20 -6.01 32.91 -30.70
C PHE A 20 -4.48 32.99 -30.51
N LEU A 21 -3.90 32.03 -29.78
CA LEU A 21 -2.46 31.95 -29.54
C LEU A 21 -1.65 31.61 -30.80
N SER A 22 -2.29 31.09 -31.84
CA SER A 22 -1.71 30.90 -33.18
C SER A 22 -1.64 32.20 -34.01
N GLU A 23 -1.91 33.37 -33.40
CA GLU A 23 -1.88 34.72 -34.00
C GLU A 23 -2.84 34.91 -35.20
N LYS A 24 -3.92 34.14 -35.26
CA LYS A 24 -4.95 34.29 -36.29
C LYS A 24 -5.99 35.32 -35.85
N SER A 25 -6.50 36.12 -36.78
CA SER A 25 -7.62 37.02 -36.48
C SER A 25 -8.89 36.23 -36.16
N ALA A 26 -9.77 36.78 -35.32
CA ALA A 26 -11.03 36.14 -34.95
C ALA A 26 -11.85 35.70 -36.18
N TYR A 27 -11.83 36.50 -37.25
CA TYR A 27 -12.53 36.18 -38.49
C TYR A 27 -11.92 34.99 -39.25
N SER A 28 -10.59 34.93 -39.40
CA SER A 28 -9.95 33.82 -40.10
C SER A 28 -10.04 32.51 -39.31
N SER A 29 -9.90 32.59 -37.99
CA SER A 29 -10.09 31.47 -37.05
C SER A 29 -11.53 30.94 -37.10
N PHE A 30 -12.54 31.82 -37.06
CA PHE A 30 -13.94 31.39 -37.18
C PHE A 30 -14.23 30.65 -38.49
N LYS A 31 -13.69 31.15 -39.61
CA LYS A 31 -13.85 30.52 -40.92
C LYS A 31 -13.18 29.15 -40.97
N GLU A 32 -11.97 29.01 -40.41
CA GLU A 32 -11.28 27.73 -40.32
C GLU A 32 -12.03 26.75 -39.41
N PHE A 33 -12.42 27.20 -38.22
CA PHE A 33 -13.15 26.40 -37.24
C PHE A 33 -14.44 25.83 -37.83
N ASN A 34 -15.30 26.67 -38.42
CA ASN A 34 -16.53 26.20 -39.04
C ASN A 34 -16.29 25.31 -40.25
N LYS A 35 -15.23 25.59 -41.03
CA LYS A 35 -14.82 24.68 -42.09
C LYS A 35 -14.53 23.31 -41.48
N VAL A 36 -13.72 23.22 -40.43
CA VAL A 36 -13.19 21.98 -39.81
C VAL A 36 -14.26 21.19 -39.03
N VAL A 37 -15.13 21.88 -38.29
CA VAL A 37 -16.04 21.25 -37.32
C VAL A 37 -17.46 21.06 -37.87
N LYS A 38 -17.91 21.88 -38.84
CA LYS A 38 -19.16 21.73 -39.64
C LYS A 38 -20.52 21.69 -38.90
N ASP A 39 -20.55 21.93 -37.59
CA ASP A 39 -21.78 21.77 -36.78
C ASP A 39 -22.35 23.10 -36.24
N ASN A 40 -21.83 24.27 -36.68
CA ASN A 40 -22.27 25.60 -36.23
C ASN A 40 -22.37 25.73 -34.69
N PHE A 41 -21.46 25.09 -33.95
CA PHE A 41 -21.50 25.04 -32.48
C PHE A 41 -21.42 26.41 -31.79
N ILE A 42 -20.84 27.40 -32.46
CA ILE A 42 -20.60 28.73 -31.90
C ILE A 42 -20.96 29.78 -32.94
N SER A 43 -21.69 30.82 -32.52
CA SER A 43 -22.00 31.94 -33.40
C SER A 43 -20.73 32.77 -33.69
N ARG A 44 -20.76 33.59 -34.74
CA ARG A 44 -19.64 34.50 -35.03
C ARG A 44 -19.43 35.50 -33.88
N ASP A 45 -20.51 35.94 -33.27
CA ASP A 45 -20.46 36.94 -32.21
C ASP A 45 -19.88 36.34 -30.92
N ASP A 46 -20.28 35.12 -30.57
CA ASP A 46 -19.69 34.39 -29.43
C ASP A 46 -18.21 34.06 -29.66
N PHE A 47 -17.84 33.69 -30.89
CA PHE A 47 -16.44 33.45 -31.25
C PHE A 47 -15.60 34.71 -31.08
N LYS A 48 -16.12 35.86 -31.53
CA LYS A 48 -15.46 37.16 -31.36
C LYS A 48 -15.38 37.55 -29.89
N PHE A 49 -16.44 37.34 -29.12
CA PHE A 49 -16.49 37.59 -27.69
C PHE A 49 -15.34 36.89 -26.95
N TRP A 50 -15.10 35.59 -27.22
CA TRP A 50 -14.00 34.85 -26.60
C TRP A 50 -12.62 35.36 -27.03
N PHE A 51 -12.43 35.72 -28.30
CA PHE A 51 -11.17 36.31 -28.77
C PHE A 51 -10.86 37.65 -28.09
N ASP A 52 -11.88 38.51 -27.94
CA ASP A 52 -11.74 39.79 -27.24
C ASP A 52 -11.41 39.55 -25.75
N ARG A 53 -11.98 38.51 -25.12
CA ARG A 53 -11.61 38.09 -23.75
C ARG A 53 -10.18 37.56 -23.62
N PHE A 54 -9.73 36.68 -24.51
CA PHE A 54 -8.35 36.18 -24.49
C PHE A 54 -7.34 37.31 -24.68
N SER A 55 -7.67 38.33 -25.49
CA SER A 55 -6.83 39.52 -25.63
C SER A 55 -6.73 40.36 -24.35
N SER A 56 -7.70 40.19 -23.44
CA SER A 56 -7.73 40.81 -22.11
C SER A 56 -7.22 39.86 -21.01
N GLY A 57 -6.69 38.68 -21.35
CA GLY A 57 -6.15 37.72 -20.38
C GLY A 57 -7.19 36.83 -19.68
N LYS A 58 -8.46 36.82 -20.10
CA LYS A 58 -9.55 36.13 -19.39
C LYS A 58 -9.93 34.80 -20.04
N LEU A 59 -10.02 33.72 -19.25
CA LEU A 59 -10.29 32.36 -19.73
C LEU A 59 -11.71 31.83 -19.47
N ASP A 60 -12.40 32.36 -18.47
CA ASP A 60 -13.75 31.97 -18.09
C ASP A 60 -14.54 33.19 -17.59
N GLU A 61 -15.55 32.96 -16.75
CA GLU A 61 -16.37 34.02 -16.16
C GLU A 61 -15.72 34.63 -14.90
N GLU A 62 -14.60 34.09 -14.41
CA GLU A 62 -13.86 34.58 -13.26
C GLU A 62 -12.89 35.71 -13.66
N GLU A 63 -12.59 36.63 -12.72
CA GLU A 63 -11.81 37.86 -12.99
C GLU A 63 -10.29 37.68 -12.82
N ASP A 64 -9.72 36.60 -13.36
CA ASP A 64 -8.28 36.42 -13.38
C ASP A 64 -7.67 36.99 -14.68
N ASP A 65 -6.80 38.00 -14.56
CA ASP A 65 -6.04 38.56 -15.68
C ASP A 65 -4.75 37.74 -15.88
N LEU A 66 -4.80 36.76 -16.78
CA LEU A 66 -3.67 35.87 -17.10
C LEU A 66 -2.76 36.44 -18.19
N SER A 67 -1.45 36.18 -18.09
CA SER A 67 -0.50 36.52 -19.15
C SER A 67 -0.59 35.54 -20.33
N ILE A 68 -0.08 35.91 -21.51
CA ILE A 68 0.03 35.01 -22.67
C ILE A 68 0.76 33.69 -22.32
N SER A 69 1.74 33.75 -21.41
CA SER A 69 2.47 32.56 -20.97
C SER A 69 1.57 31.62 -20.17
N ASP A 70 0.73 32.17 -19.29
CA ASP A 70 -0.22 31.40 -18.48
C ASP A 70 -1.33 30.80 -19.35
N LEU A 71 -1.73 31.49 -20.42
CA LEU A 71 -2.66 30.96 -21.41
C LEU A 71 -2.10 29.75 -22.16
N LYS A 72 -0.78 29.73 -22.43
CA LYS A 72 -0.12 28.57 -23.06
C LYS A 72 -0.04 27.39 -22.09
N SER A 73 0.33 27.63 -20.83
CA SER A 73 0.41 26.56 -19.83
C SER A 73 -0.96 25.93 -19.55
N VAL A 74 -2.04 26.71 -19.58
CA VAL A 74 -3.41 26.19 -19.48
C VAL A 74 -3.71 25.12 -20.53
N LEU A 75 -3.17 25.25 -21.75
CA LEU A 75 -3.35 24.26 -22.81
C LEU A 75 -2.44 23.04 -22.65
N SER A 76 -1.21 23.21 -22.14
CA SER A 76 -0.26 22.09 -21.96
C SER A 76 -0.55 21.27 -20.71
N ASP A 77 -0.93 21.91 -19.61
CA ASP A 77 -1.03 21.28 -18.29
C ASP A 77 -2.31 20.45 -18.15
N ASP A 78 -3.37 20.83 -18.86
CA ASP A 78 -4.63 20.11 -18.89
C ASP A 78 -4.69 19.17 -20.09
N LYS A 79 -4.52 17.87 -19.84
CA LYS A 79 -4.58 16.82 -20.86
C LYS A 79 -5.85 16.86 -21.71
N HIS A 80 -7.00 17.25 -21.15
CA HIS A 80 -8.25 17.32 -21.91
C HIS A 80 -8.22 18.47 -22.91
N ARG A 81 -7.71 19.63 -22.49
CA ARG A 81 -7.53 20.81 -23.37
C ARG A 81 -6.51 20.55 -24.47
N LEU A 82 -5.37 19.93 -24.11
CA LEU A 82 -4.34 19.51 -25.05
C LEU A 82 -4.89 18.56 -26.11
N ARG A 83 -5.63 17.53 -25.68
CA ARG A 83 -6.28 16.55 -26.57
C ARG A 83 -7.28 17.20 -27.51
N ALA A 84 -8.06 18.19 -27.06
CA ALA A 84 -8.98 18.93 -27.92
C ALA A 84 -8.23 19.66 -29.05
N CYS A 85 -7.07 20.26 -28.76
CA CYS A 85 -6.24 20.93 -29.77
C CYS A 85 -5.63 19.95 -30.78
N ILE A 86 -5.10 18.81 -30.31
CA ILE A 86 -4.57 17.75 -31.19
C ILE A 86 -5.68 17.18 -32.08
N PHE A 87 -6.87 16.99 -31.52
CA PHE A 87 -8.02 16.51 -32.25
C PHE A 87 -8.46 17.49 -33.35
N PHE A 88 -8.45 18.80 -33.06
CA PHE A 88 -8.72 19.84 -34.06
C PHE A 88 -7.71 19.79 -35.23
N GLU A 89 -6.42 19.67 -34.94
CA GLU A 89 -5.40 19.50 -35.99
C GLU A 89 -5.57 18.18 -36.77
N THR A 90 -6.00 17.11 -36.09
CA THR A 90 -6.33 15.84 -36.75
C THR A 90 -7.49 15.99 -37.75
N LEU A 91 -8.55 16.71 -37.37
CA LEU A 91 -9.69 16.99 -38.25
C LEU A 91 -9.31 17.85 -39.45
N LYS A 92 -8.33 18.75 -39.29
CA LYS A 92 -7.76 19.53 -40.40
C LYS A 92 -7.07 18.62 -41.41
N GLU A 93 -6.21 17.73 -40.94
CA GLU A 93 -5.41 16.86 -41.83
C GLU A 93 -6.20 15.70 -42.44
N LYS A 94 -7.28 15.23 -41.78
CA LYS A 94 -8.18 14.21 -42.36
C LYS A 94 -8.82 14.66 -43.68
N ARG A 95 -8.78 15.96 -43.99
CA ARG A 95 -9.30 16.55 -45.22
C ARG A 95 -8.25 16.68 -46.33
N SER A 96 -6.97 16.54 -46.00
CA SER A 96 -5.86 16.50 -46.94
C SER A 96 -5.80 15.10 -47.56
N ILE A 97 -6.46 14.88 -48.71
CA ILE A 97 -6.57 13.55 -49.34
C ILE A 97 -5.23 13.07 -49.93
N GLU A 98 -4.34 14.01 -50.27
CA GLU A 98 -3.12 13.75 -51.04
C GLU A 98 -1.88 13.39 -50.20
N LYS A 99 -1.92 13.61 -48.88
CA LYS A 99 -0.74 13.43 -47.99
C LYS A 99 -0.72 12.06 -47.32
N SER A 100 0.49 11.52 -47.15
CA SER A 100 0.73 10.33 -46.32
C SER A 100 0.37 10.62 -44.85
N ASN A 101 0.14 9.58 -44.04
CA ASN A 101 -0.16 9.77 -42.61
C ASN A 101 1.02 10.41 -41.87
N ASP A 102 2.25 10.05 -42.22
CA ASP A 102 3.45 10.61 -41.59
C ASP A 102 3.58 12.10 -41.88
N GLU A 103 3.36 12.54 -43.12
CA GLU A 103 3.35 13.95 -43.49
C GLU A 103 2.27 14.73 -42.72
N LYS A 104 1.07 14.15 -42.57
CA LYS A 104 -0.03 14.75 -41.80
C LYS A 104 0.35 14.94 -40.33
N VAL A 105 0.96 13.92 -39.72
CA VAL A 105 1.41 13.97 -38.32
C VAL A 105 2.46 15.08 -38.16
N THR A 106 3.48 15.09 -39.01
CA THR A 106 4.58 16.08 -38.95
C THR A 106 4.07 17.50 -39.15
N ASP A 107 3.21 17.74 -40.15
CA ASP A 107 2.67 19.07 -40.42
C ASP A 107 1.78 19.59 -39.28
N ALA A 108 0.96 18.71 -38.70
CA ALA A 108 0.12 19.04 -37.56
C ALA A 108 0.96 19.33 -36.31
N TYR A 109 1.99 18.52 -36.03
CA TYR A 109 2.91 18.74 -34.93
C TYR A 109 3.60 20.10 -35.05
N ASN A 110 4.18 20.40 -36.22
CA ASN A 110 4.91 21.64 -36.49
C ASN A 110 4.06 22.90 -36.32
N ARG A 111 2.74 22.81 -36.43
CA ARG A 111 1.83 23.92 -36.12
C ARG A 111 1.53 24.02 -34.64
N LEU A 112 1.21 22.89 -34.01
CA LEU A 112 0.80 22.85 -32.61
C LEU A 112 1.95 23.16 -31.66
N SER A 113 3.15 22.65 -31.93
CA SER A 113 4.35 22.84 -31.09
C SER A 113 4.88 24.27 -31.06
N LYS A 114 4.45 25.13 -32.00
CA LYS A 114 4.72 26.58 -31.93
C LYS A 114 3.93 27.30 -30.84
N VAL A 115 2.82 26.69 -30.42
CA VAL A 115 1.84 27.30 -29.52
C VAL A 115 1.85 26.61 -28.16
N ILE A 116 1.87 25.27 -28.15
CA ILE A 116 1.75 24.44 -26.96
C ILE A 116 3.02 23.60 -26.83
N ASP A 117 3.62 23.57 -25.65
CA ASP A 117 4.76 22.69 -25.36
C ASP A 117 4.28 21.24 -25.23
N ILE A 118 4.79 20.37 -26.10
CA ILE A 118 4.44 18.95 -26.14
C ILE A 118 5.54 18.15 -26.85
N ASP A 119 5.86 16.98 -26.29
CA ASP A 119 6.76 16.03 -26.93
C ASP A 119 6.13 15.39 -28.18
N PHE A 120 6.93 15.15 -29.21
CA PHE A 120 6.48 14.54 -30.45
C PHE A 120 5.87 13.15 -30.22
N SER A 121 6.39 12.37 -29.27
CA SER A 121 5.86 11.04 -28.98
C SER A 121 4.44 11.09 -28.44
N GLU A 122 4.18 11.99 -27.49
CA GLU A 122 2.85 12.20 -26.91
C GLU A 122 1.87 12.71 -27.98
N PHE A 123 2.28 13.69 -28.77
CA PHE A 123 1.50 14.21 -29.88
C PHE A 123 1.15 13.11 -30.90
N SER A 124 2.17 12.42 -31.41
CA SER A 124 2.04 11.42 -32.49
C SER A 124 1.15 10.26 -32.07
N SER A 125 1.28 9.80 -30.82
CA SER A 125 0.40 8.77 -30.26
C SER A 125 -1.06 9.21 -30.27
N CYS A 126 -1.35 10.42 -29.78
CA CYS A 126 -2.69 10.97 -29.72
C CYS A 126 -3.29 11.18 -31.13
N PHE A 127 -2.53 11.82 -32.02
CA PHE A 127 -2.94 12.12 -33.39
C PHE A 127 -3.26 10.86 -34.21
N ASN A 128 -2.39 9.85 -34.17
CA ASN A 128 -2.59 8.59 -34.90
C ASN A 128 -3.85 7.86 -34.43
N ARG A 129 -4.13 7.87 -33.11
CA ARG A 129 -5.36 7.30 -32.55
C ARG A 129 -6.61 8.03 -33.04
N PHE A 130 -6.57 9.36 -33.10
CA PHE A 130 -7.67 10.16 -33.59
C PHE A 130 -7.91 10.03 -35.10
N ILE A 131 -6.85 9.93 -35.92
CA ILE A 131 -6.96 9.63 -37.35
C ILE A 131 -7.69 8.30 -37.54
N GLY A 132 -7.30 7.29 -36.76
CA GLY A 132 -7.91 5.96 -36.74
C GLY A 132 -9.34 5.90 -36.18
N GLY A 133 -9.90 7.01 -35.69
CA GLY A 133 -11.27 7.09 -35.20
C GLY A 133 -11.45 6.62 -33.74
N ASN A 134 -10.37 6.40 -33.00
CA ASN A 134 -10.43 6.02 -31.60
C ASN A 134 -10.46 7.26 -30.70
N LEU A 135 -11.66 7.73 -30.34
CA LEU A 135 -11.89 8.91 -29.49
C LEU A 135 -11.71 8.64 -27.99
N LYS A 136 -11.66 7.36 -27.56
CA LYS A 136 -11.41 7.00 -26.16
C LYS A 136 -9.92 6.82 -25.94
N LEU A 137 -9.29 7.85 -25.39
CA LEU A 137 -7.96 7.74 -24.83
C LEU A 137 -8.10 7.10 -23.45
N LYS A 138 -7.86 5.78 -23.36
CA LYS A 138 -7.56 5.15 -22.07
C LYS A 138 -6.28 5.84 -21.57
N ASP A 139 -6.35 6.53 -20.45
CA ASP A 139 -5.16 7.00 -19.75
C ASP A 139 -4.29 5.77 -19.45
N CYS A 140 -2.97 5.89 -19.59
CA CYS A 140 -2.08 4.80 -19.19
C CYS A 140 -2.26 4.59 -17.69
N GLU A 141 -2.96 3.51 -17.35
CA GLU A 141 -3.09 3.08 -15.97
C GLU A 141 -1.82 2.35 -15.56
N PHE A 142 -1.62 2.16 -14.26
CA PHE A 142 -0.53 1.32 -13.77
C PHE A 142 -0.54 -0.09 -14.40
N SER A 143 -1.73 -0.58 -14.78
CA SER A 143 -1.95 -1.85 -15.47
C SER A 143 -1.42 -1.88 -16.91
N ASP A 144 -1.17 -0.72 -17.51
CA ASP A 144 -0.68 -0.57 -18.88
C ASP A 144 0.86 -0.44 -18.94
N LEU A 145 1.55 -0.43 -17.79
CA LEU A 145 3.03 -0.45 -17.74
C LEU A 145 3.59 -1.81 -18.21
N PRO A 146 4.76 -1.81 -18.89
CA PRO A 146 5.45 -3.06 -19.21
C PRO A 146 5.74 -3.88 -17.97
N LEU A 147 5.65 -5.20 -18.09
CA LEU A 147 5.83 -6.14 -16.99
C LEU A 147 7.18 -5.92 -16.29
N GLU A 148 8.23 -5.68 -17.07
CA GLU A 148 9.60 -5.47 -16.57
C GLU A 148 9.70 -4.24 -15.65
N ILE A 149 8.95 -3.19 -15.94
CA ILE A 149 8.91 -1.97 -15.11
C ILE A 149 8.16 -2.23 -13.82
N VAL A 150 7.04 -2.96 -13.91
CA VAL A 150 6.27 -3.36 -12.71
C VAL A 150 7.12 -4.25 -11.81
N GLU A 151 7.87 -5.20 -12.37
CA GLU A 151 8.81 -6.06 -11.63
C GLU A 151 9.86 -5.24 -10.89
N GLN A 152 10.51 -4.27 -11.56
CA GLN A 152 11.48 -3.38 -10.92
C GLN A 152 10.88 -2.56 -9.78
N VAL A 153 9.65 -2.06 -9.94
CA VAL A 153 8.94 -1.37 -8.85
C VAL A 153 8.74 -2.32 -7.68
N VAL A 154 8.20 -3.52 -7.93
CA VAL A 154 7.95 -4.54 -6.90
C VAL A 154 9.23 -4.96 -6.18
N GLU A 155 10.35 -5.10 -6.88
CA GLU A 155 11.66 -5.43 -6.31
C GLU A 155 12.19 -4.37 -5.32
N ASN A 156 11.87 -3.10 -5.56
CA ASN A 156 12.31 -1.98 -4.72
C ASN A 156 11.36 -1.64 -3.57
N LEU A 157 10.15 -2.20 -3.54
CA LEU A 157 9.22 -2.01 -2.42
C LEU A 157 9.69 -2.74 -1.16
N ASP A 158 9.35 -2.19 0.00
CA ASP A 158 9.47 -2.88 1.29
C ASP A 158 8.37 -3.95 1.46
N TYR A 159 8.40 -4.67 2.58
CA TYR A 159 7.42 -5.74 2.85
C TYR A 159 5.96 -5.23 2.85
N PHE A 160 5.71 -4.07 3.45
CA PHE A 160 4.36 -3.51 3.55
C PHE A 160 3.83 -3.08 2.17
N GLY A 161 4.66 -2.42 1.37
CA GLY A 161 4.34 -2.06 -0.01
C GLY A 161 3.99 -3.30 -0.85
N ARG A 162 4.77 -4.38 -0.74
CA ARG A 162 4.50 -5.62 -1.47
C ARG A 162 3.22 -6.30 -1.04
N SER A 163 2.95 -6.36 0.27
CA SER A 163 1.71 -6.94 0.81
C SER A 163 0.48 -6.20 0.32
N ALA A 164 0.56 -4.87 0.20
CA ALA A 164 -0.49 -4.07 -0.42
C ALA A 164 -0.64 -4.41 -1.91
N PHE A 165 0.46 -4.42 -2.69
CA PHE A 165 0.45 -4.73 -4.13
C PHE A 165 -0.11 -6.13 -4.45
N ARG A 166 0.25 -7.14 -3.64
CA ARG A 166 -0.24 -8.51 -3.76
C ARG A 166 -1.78 -8.62 -3.65
N LYS A 167 -2.42 -7.67 -2.97
CA LYS A 167 -3.88 -7.64 -2.77
C LYS A 167 -4.64 -6.89 -3.88
N VAL A 168 -3.94 -6.10 -4.70
CA VAL A 168 -4.57 -5.24 -5.72
C VAL A 168 -5.25 -6.06 -6.83
N SER A 169 -4.56 -7.06 -7.39
CA SER A 169 -5.11 -7.87 -8.47
C SER A 169 -4.47 -9.26 -8.55
N LYS A 170 -5.10 -10.18 -9.29
CA LYS A 170 -4.52 -11.51 -9.55
C LYS A 170 -3.19 -11.43 -10.31
N ASN A 171 -3.06 -10.47 -11.22
CA ASN A 171 -1.83 -10.25 -11.98
C ASN A 171 -0.70 -9.75 -11.06
N MET A 172 -0.95 -8.70 -10.28
CA MET A 172 0.04 -8.18 -9.31
C MET A 172 0.42 -9.23 -8.26
N ARG A 173 -0.53 -10.09 -7.87
CA ARG A 173 -0.23 -11.22 -7.00
C ARG A 173 0.79 -12.17 -7.62
N SER A 174 0.60 -12.55 -8.89
CA SER A 174 1.57 -13.39 -9.60
C SER A 174 2.92 -12.72 -9.69
N ILE A 175 2.97 -11.44 -10.10
CA ILE A 175 4.23 -10.69 -10.24
C ILE A 175 4.98 -10.60 -8.91
N VAL A 176 4.27 -10.28 -7.81
CA VAL A 176 4.87 -10.24 -6.46
C VAL A 176 5.33 -11.63 -6.00
N ASP A 177 4.63 -12.69 -6.38
CA ASP A 177 4.97 -14.08 -6.02
C ASP A 177 6.13 -14.63 -6.87
N ASP A 178 6.26 -14.19 -8.11
CA ASP A 178 7.27 -14.63 -9.09
C ASP A 178 8.58 -13.83 -8.99
N ALA A 179 8.52 -12.59 -8.48
CA ALA A 179 9.69 -11.74 -8.29
C ALA A 179 10.75 -12.42 -7.40
N LYS A 180 11.95 -12.62 -7.97
CA LYS A 180 13.07 -13.29 -7.31
C LYS A 180 13.81 -12.34 -6.38
N PHE A 181 13.29 -12.13 -5.20
CA PHE A 181 13.94 -11.25 -4.23
C PHE A 181 15.23 -11.86 -3.68
N ALA A 182 16.28 -11.05 -3.52
CA ALA A 182 17.56 -11.48 -2.92
C ALA A 182 17.35 -12.19 -1.56
N CYS A 183 16.49 -11.62 -0.70
CA CYS A 183 16.13 -12.21 0.60
C CYS A 183 15.41 -13.57 0.43
N PHE A 184 14.41 -13.65 -0.44
CA PHE A 184 13.67 -14.90 -0.71
C PHE A 184 14.56 -15.98 -1.35
N SER A 185 15.49 -15.59 -2.22
CA SER A 185 16.46 -16.49 -2.84
C SER A 185 17.45 -17.08 -1.83
N HIS A 186 17.89 -16.29 -0.83
CA HIS A 186 18.75 -16.77 0.25
C HIS A 186 18.00 -17.77 1.14
N PHE A 187 16.73 -17.52 1.45
CA PHE A 187 15.93 -18.44 2.25
C PHE A 187 15.54 -19.72 1.52
N ASN A 188 15.20 -19.65 0.23
CA ASN A 188 14.96 -20.86 -0.56
C ASN A 188 16.23 -21.70 -0.66
N ARG A 189 17.40 -21.06 -0.80
CA ARG A 189 18.69 -21.76 -0.76
C ARG A 189 18.93 -22.39 0.62
N PHE A 190 18.67 -21.67 1.70
CA PHE A 190 18.78 -22.19 3.05
C PHE A 190 17.84 -23.36 3.30
N GLY A 191 16.56 -23.26 2.91
CA GLY A 191 15.60 -24.35 2.99
C GLY A 191 16.00 -25.58 2.17
N ARG A 192 16.64 -25.41 1.01
CA ARG A 192 17.23 -26.53 0.26
C ARG A 192 18.40 -27.19 1.01
N ILE A 193 19.25 -26.39 1.65
CA ILE A 193 20.34 -26.90 2.50
C ILE A 193 19.76 -27.70 3.66
N LEU A 194 18.76 -27.16 4.37
CA LEU A 194 18.09 -27.86 5.47
C LEU A 194 17.45 -29.19 5.02
N LYS A 195 16.84 -29.21 3.83
CA LYS A 195 16.29 -30.44 3.22
C LYS A 195 17.36 -31.47 2.84
N SER A 196 18.60 -31.03 2.59
CA SER A 196 19.71 -31.92 2.27
C SER A 196 20.48 -32.41 3.49
N LEU A 197 20.15 -31.94 4.69
CA LEU A 197 20.74 -32.45 5.92
C LEU A 197 20.15 -33.83 6.23
N ASP A 198 21.01 -34.77 6.61
CA ASP A 198 20.60 -36.12 7.00
C ASP A 198 19.85 -36.16 8.35
N ASP A 199 19.99 -35.11 9.17
CA ASP A 199 19.32 -34.96 10.47
C ASP A 199 18.79 -33.53 10.66
N LYS A 200 17.78 -33.40 11.52
CA LYS A 200 17.23 -32.12 11.97
C LYS A 200 18.24 -31.35 12.82
N LEU A 201 18.19 -30.04 12.73
CA LEU A 201 19.05 -29.13 13.50
C LEU A 201 18.72 -29.14 15.00
N HIS A 202 19.76 -29.12 15.81
CA HIS A 202 19.67 -29.01 17.27
C HIS A 202 19.72 -27.53 17.65
N VAL A 203 18.55 -26.91 17.82
CA VAL A 203 18.43 -25.49 18.16
C VAL A 203 17.65 -25.37 19.46
N ARG A 204 18.21 -24.69 20.46
CA ARG A 204 17.54 -24.46 21.75
C ARG A 204 16.71 -23.18 21.78
N HIS A 205 17.15 -22.15 21.06
CA HIS A 205 16.47 -20.85 21.03
C HIS A 205 16.25 -20.41 19.59
N LEU A 206 14.99 -20.16 19.26
CA LEU A 206 14.57 -19.72 17.94
C LEU A 206 13.98 -18.31 18.04
N PHE A 207 14.56 -17.34 17.33
CA PHE A 207 14.04 -15.98 17.24
C PHE A 207 13.46 -15.71 15.85
N LEU A 208 12.20 -15.27 15.78
CA LEU A 208 11.44 -15.06 14.55
C LEU A 208 11.05 -13.59 14.39
N SER A 209 11.53 -12.96 13.30
CA SER A 209 11.22 -11.58 12.93
C SER A 209 10.48 -11.48 11.59
N SER A 210 9.71 -10.39 11.44
CA SER A 210 8.96 -9.90 10.26
C SER A 210 9.56 -10.17 8.89
N ASP A 211 10.88 -10.06 8.76
CA ASP A 211 11.55 -10.21 7.48
C ASP A 211 11.48 -11.66 6.95
N LEU A 212 10.93 -12.58 7.76
CA LEU A 212 10.88 -14.03 7.56
C LEU A 212 9.48 -14.59 7.27
N VAL A 213 8.47 -13.77 6.92
CA VAL A 213 7.07 -14.25 6.82
C VAL A 213 6.84 -15.44 5.85
N HIS A 214 7.68 -15.60 4.82
CA HIS A 214 7.59 -16.75 3.89
C HIS A 214 8.61 -17.89 4.15
N PRO A 215 9.80 -17.65 4.72
CA PRO A 215 10.76 -18.72 5.05
C PRO A 215 10.42 -19.66 6.21
N LEU A 216 9.59 -19.28 7.17
CA LEU A 216 9.47 -20.04 8.44
C LEU A 216 8.97 -21.48 8.25
N GLU A 217 8.04 -21.69 7.32
CA GLU A 217 7.54 -23.02 6.96
C GLU A 217 8.64 -23.92 6.39
N ASN A 218 9.72 -23.34 5.87
CA ASN A 218 10.86 -24.06 5.32
C ASN A 218 12.02 -24.24 6.30
N ILE A 219 11.93 -23.67 7.51
CA ILE A 219 13.01 -23.70 8.50
C ILE A 219 12.58 -24.48 9.74
N ILE A 220 11.44 -24.11 10.33
CA ILE A 220 11.00 -24.65 11.62
C ILE A 220 10.83 -26.18 11.61
N PRO A 221 10.24 -26.81 10.57
CA PRO A 221 10.09 -28.26 10.53
C PRO A 221 11.41 -29.05 10.58
N PHE A 222 12.54 -28.41 10.23
CA PHE A 222 13.88 -28.99 10.25
C PHE A 222 14.58 -28.82 11.59
N LEU A 223 13.94 -28.23 12.60
CA LEU A 223 14.45 -28.18 13.97
C LEU A 223 13.94 -29.38 14.78
N LYS A 224 14.77 -29.94 15.66
CA LYS A 224 14.34 -31.01 16.56
C LYS A 224 13.39 -30.45 17.63
N PRO A 225 12.13 -30.94 17.69
CA PRO A 225 11.14 -30.41 18.62
C PRO A 225 11.51 -30.68 20.08
N GLU A 226 12.16 -31.81 20.40
CA GLU A 226 12.54 -32.11 21.81
C GLU A 226 13.72 -31.28 22.32
N ILE A 227 14.47 -30.62 21.43
CA ILE A 227 15.64 -29.79 21.78
C ILE A 227 15.27 -28.30 21.88
N LEU A 228 14.20 -27.89 21.19
CA LEU A 228 13.80 -26.49 21.15
C LEU A 228 13.15 -26.08 22.47
N GLU A 229 13.84 -25.23 23.24
CA GLU A 229 13.43 -24.79 24.56
C GLU A 229 12.64 -23.47 24.50
N THR A 230 13.13 -22.50 23.71
CA THR A 230 12.55 -21.14 23.63
C THR A 230 12.19 -20.76 22.20
N ILE A 231 11.00 -20.19 22.05
CA ILE A 231 10.55 -19.53 20.81
C ILE A 231 10.29 -18.06 21.11
N SER A 232 10.94 -17.18 20.36
CA SER A 232 10.76 -15.74 20.45
C SER A 232 10.16 -15.22 19.14
N VAL A 233 9.08 -14.44 19.20
CA VAL A 233 8.37 -13.94 18.01
C VAL A 233 8.09 -12.44 18.08
N ASN A 234 8.28 -11.74 16.95
CA ASN A 234 7.88 -10.35 16.81
C ASN A 234 6.46 -10.24 16.23
N SER A 235 5.44 -10.26 17.11
CA SER A 235 4.05 -10.48 16.72
C SER A 235 3.41 -9.34 15.93
N TYR A 236 3.96 -8.12 15.96
CA TYR A 236 3.46 -6.98 15.16
C TYR A 236 3.44 -7.26 13.65
N PHE A 237 4.24 -8.22 13.19
CA PHE A 237 4.46 -8.48 11.78
C PHE A 237 3.87 -9.82 11.30
N PHE A 238 3.27 -10.61 12.19
CA PHE A 238 2.65 -11.88 11.85
C PHE A 238 1.14 -11.72 11.67
N CYS A 239 0.60 -12.20 10.55
CA CYS A 239 -0.85 -12.32 10.37
C CYS A 239 -1.40 -13.57 11.09
N ALA A 240 -2.69 -13.53 11.43
CA ALA A 240 -3.37 -14.60 12.17
C ALA A 240 -3.23 -15.99 11.52
N ASP A 241 -3.30 -16.08 10.19
CA ASP A 241 -3.17 -17.36 9.47
C ASP A 241 -1.77 -17.98 9.57
N LEU A 242 -0.72 -17.14 9.62
CA LEU A 242 0.64 -17.62 9.82
C LEU A 242 0.84 -18.07 11.27
N MET A 243 0.36 -17.30 12.24
CA MET A 243 0.39 -17.70 13.65
C MET A 243 -0.32 -19.04 13.88
N LYS A 244 -1.51 -19.22 13.30
CA LYS A 244 -2.26 -20.47 13.40
C LYS A 244 -1.47 -21.67 12.88
N ARG A 245 -0.73 -21.50 11.78
CA ARG A 245 0.14 -22.56 11.23
C ARG A 245 1.34 -22.84 12.12
N LEU A 246 2.02 -21.80 12.62
CA LEU A 246 3.16 -21.93 13.54
C LEU A 246 2.78 -22.71 14.80
N MET A 247 1.63 -22.36 15.41
CA MET A 247 1.12 -23.04 16.61
C MET A 247 0.74 -24.51 16.36
N GLY A 248 0.51 -24.90 15.11
CA GLY A 248 0.21 -26.28 14.72
C GLY A 248 1.44 -27.20 14.71
N MET A 249 2.66 -26.65 14.73
CA MET A 249 3.91 -27.41 14.57
C MET A 249 4.34 -28.11 15.86
N ASP A 250 5.01 -29.26 15.73
CA ASP A 250 5.52 -30.01 16.88
C ASP A 250 6.55 -29.20 17.67
N GLN A 251 7.36 -28.39 16.99
CA GLN A 251 8.33 -27.48 17.60
C GLN A 251 7.65 -26.49 18.56
N TRP A 252 6.48 -25.96 18.17
CA TRP A 252 5.72 -25.05 19.02
C TRP A 252 5.17 -25.75 20.27
N LYS A 253 4.62 -26.95 20.08
CA LYS A 253 3.95 -27.73 21.13
C LYS A 253 4.91 -28.31 22.18
N ASN A 254 6.18 -28.48 21.85
CA ASN A 254 7.20 -29.02 22.76
C ASN A 254 8.05 -27.95 23.45
N ALA A 255 8.07 -26.73 22.92
CA ALA A 255 8.84 -25.64 23.52
C ALA A 255 8.27 -25.24 24.90
N ARG A 256 9.18 -24.89 25.82
CA ARG A 256 8.87 -24.57 27.22
C ARG A 256 8.72 -23.07 27.46
N ASN A 257 9.43 -22.25 26.68
CA ASN A 257 9.47 -20.81 26.86
C ASN A 257 8.97 -20.07 25.60
N LEU A 258 8.17 -19.03 25.81
CA LEU A 258 7.64 -18.18 24.75
C LEU A 258 7.95 -16.70 25.04
N GLU A 259 8.61 -16.03 24.12
CA GLU A 259 8.84 -14.58 24.17
C GLU A 259 8.09 -13.90 23.03
N ILE A 260 7.37 -12.83 23.35
CA ILE A 260 6.50 -12.14 22.41
C ILE A 260 6.86 -10.67 22.41
N TYR A 261 7.41 -10.19 21.30
CA TYR A 261 7.62 -8.77 21.06
C TYR A 261 6.39 -8.23 20.33
N GLY A 262 5.46 -7.65 21.08
CA GLY A 262 4.27 -6.99 20.54
C GLY A 262 2.96 -7.37 21.18
N ILE A 263 1.96 -7.65 20.33
CA ILE A 263 0.54 -7.84 20.72
C ILE A 263 0.24 -9.33 20.93
N LEU A 264 -0.34 -9.67 22.09
CA LEU A 264 -0.72 -11.04 22.45
C LEU A 264 -1.99 -11.54 21.72
N CYS A 265 -2.89 -10.62 21.33
CA CYS A 265 -4.14 -10.96 20.67
C CYS A 265 -3.97 -11.70 19.32
N ASN A 266 -2.79 -11.63 18.70
CA ASN A 266 -2.51 -12.29 17.42
C ASN A 266 -2.49 -13.83 17.49
N PHE A 267 -2.52 -14.40 18.69
CA PHE A 267 -2.50 -15.85 18.93
C PHE A 267 -3.91 -16.49 18.91
N GLY A 268 -4.97 -15.68 18.87
CA GLY A 268 -6.34 -16.19 18.79
C GLY A 268 -6.75 -16.98 20.05
N SER A 269 -6.79 -18.32 19.95
CA SER A 269 -7.14 -19.17 21.09
C SER A 269 -5.98 -19.26 22.09
N THR A 270 -6.28 -19.01 23.37
CA THR A 270 -5.33 -19.11 24.48
C THR A 270 -4.82 -20.53 24.70
N GLU A 271 -5.53 -21.55 24.22
CA GLU A 271 -5.18 -22.97 24.39
C GLU A 271 -3.79 -23.32 23.85
N ASN A 272 -3.38 -22.69 22.75
CA ASN A 272 -2.10 -22.96 22.08
C ASN A 272 -0.87 -22.42 22.81
N VAL A 273 -1.07 -21.73 23.94
CA VAL A 273 0.02 -21.19 24.77
C VAL A 273 -0.03 -21.68 26.22
N LEU A 274 -1.04 -22.48 26.60
CA LEU A 274 -1.18 -22.93 28.00
C LEU A 274 -0.12 -23.95 28.42
N HIS A 275 0.53 -24.62 27.45
CA HIS A 275 1.56 -25.64 27.69
C HIS A 275 2.94 -25.05 28.00
N PHE A 276 3.18 -23.77 27.68
CA PHE A 276 4.43 -23.12 28.02
C PHE A 276 4.57 -22.97 29.55
N GLU A 277 5.81 -23.08 30.03
CA GLU A 277 6.17 -22.88 31.42
C GLU A 277 6.50 -21.42 31.71
N ASN A 278 7.15 -20.74 30.76
CA ASN A 278 7.56 -19.34 30.91
C ASN A 278 7.08 -18.53 29.70
N ILE A 279 6.35 -17.44 29.96
CA ILE A 279 5.89 -16.53 28.92
C ILE A 279 6.34 -15.10 29.25
N THR A 280 7.01 -14.44 28.30
CA THR A 280 7.40 -13.04 28.42
C THR A 280 6.78 -12.23 27.29
N LEU A 281 6.02 -11.20 27.65
CA LEU A 281 5.41 -10.24 26.74
C LEU A 281 6.17 -8.92 26.80
N HIS A 282 6.94 -8.61 25.75
CA HIS A 282 7.63 -7.33 25.59
C HIS A 282 6.72 -6.35 24.83
N VAL A 283 6.20 -5.34 25.54
CA VAL A 283 5.31 -4.32 24.98
C VAL A 283 6.02 -2.97 24.80
N LEU A 284 5.69 -2.26 23.71
CA LEU A 284 6.32 -0.96 23.41
C LEU A 284 5.73 0.20 24.23
N THR A 285 4.43 0.17 24.52
CA THR A 285 3.70 1.28 25.14
C THR A 285 2.98 0.84 26.43
N MET A 286 1.78 0.28 26.29
CA MET A 286 0.90 -0.16 27.38
C MET A 286 0.08 -1.37 26.93
N VAL A 287 -0.19 -2.30 27.84
CA VAL A 287 -1.11 -3.42 27.62
C VAL A 287 -2.54 -2.91 27.65
N ASN A 288 -3.34 -3.23 26.64
CA ASN A 288 -4.75 -2.80 26.59
C ASN A 288 -5.67 -3.75 27.37
N ASN A 289 -6.93 -3.35 27.58
CA ASN A 289 -7.89 -4.15 28.36
C ASN A 289 -8.20 -5.54 27.75
N GLU A 290 -8.17 -5.67 26.42
CA GLU A 290 -8.41 -6.95 25.74
C GLU A 290 -7.23 -7.92 25.96
N GLU A 291 -6.00 -7.41 25.87
CA GLU A 291 -4.79 -8.17 26.18
C GLU A 291 -4.77 -8.60 27.66
N LEU A 292 -5.11 -7.70 28.59
CA LEU A 292 -5.20 -8.04 30.01
C LEU A 292 -6.25 -9.12 30.28
N ALA A 293 -7.38 -9.11 29.58
CA ALA A 293 -8.38 -10.16 29.69
C ALA A 293 -7.85 -11.51 29.19
N GLN A 294 -7.05 -11.53 28.12
CA GLN A 294 -6.39 -12.75 27.63
C GLN A 294 -5.30 -13.24 28.59
N ILE A 295 -4.46 -12.35 29.11
CA ILE A 295 -3.42 -12.68 30.11
C ILE A 295 -4.08 -13.30 31.34
N LYS A 296 -5.14 -12.66 31.86
CA LYS A 296 -5.94 -13.20 32.97
C LYS A 296 -6.44 -14.60 32.65
N LYS A 297 -7.01 -14.80 31.46
CA LYS A 297 -7.52 -16.11 31.04
C LYS A 297 -6.41 -17.16 31.04
N ILE A 298 -5.26 -16.85 30.45
CA ILE A 298 -4.07 -17.73 30.38
C ILE A 298 -3.59 -18.11 31.79
N LEU A 299 -3.40 -17.13 32.66
CA LEU A 299 -2.95 -17.34 34.05
C LEU A 299 -3.94 -18.20 34.85
N LEU A 300 -5.25 -18.02 34.64
CA LEU A 300 -6.27 -18.77 35.38
C LEU A 300 -6.54 -20.17 34.83
N GLU A 301 -6.28 -20.42 33.54
CA GLU A 301 -6.56 -21.70 32.87
C GLU A 301 -5.34 -22.61 32.80
N SER A 302 -4.11 -22.07 32.71
CA SER A 302 -2.91 -22.90 32.65
C SER A 302 -2.58 -23.51 34.00
N SER A 303 -2.17 -24.78 33.99
CA SER A 303 -1.53 -25.47 35.12
C SER A 303 -0.01 -25.56 34.98
N GLN A 304 0.56 -25.22 33.82
CA GLN A 304 1.98 -25.39 33.49
C GLN A 304 2.78 -24.09 33.63
N ILE A 305 2.17 -22.92 33.39
CA ILE A 305 2.88 -21.63 33.43
C ILE A 305 3.42 -21.37 34.83
N GLU A 306 4.73 -21.50 35.01
CA GLU A 306 5.47 -21.18 36.23
C GLU A 306 5.67 -19.67 36.34
N THR A 307 6.02 -19.01 35.23
CA THR A 307 6.20 -17.56 35.20
C THR A 307 5.55 -16.90 33.99
N PHE A 308 4.92 -15.75 34.24
CA PHE A 308 4.44 -14.86 33.19
C PHE A 308 4.99 -13.46 33.45
N CYS A 309 5.67 -12.86 32.48
CA CYS A 309 6.26 -11.53 32.62
C CYS A 309 5.67 -10.58 31.58
N ILE A 310 5.27 -9.39 32.02
CA ILE A 310 4.96 -8.25 31.16
C ILE A 310 6.12 -7.28 31.31
N ASP A 311 6.90 -7.11 30.26
CA ASP A 311 8.06 -6.23 30.21
C ASP A 311 7.76 -5.05 29.26
N VAL A 312 7.94 -3.83 29.75
CA VAL A 312 7.62 -2.60 29.03
C VAL A 312 8.89 -1.91 28.55
N SER A 313 8.90 -1.47 27.29
CA SER A 313 10.07 -0.84 26.67
C SER A 313 10.61 0.37 27.46
N ILE A 314 11.83 0.81 27.11
CA ILE A 314 12.55 1.93 27.76
C ILE A 314 11.69 3.19 27.91
N ARG A 315 10.72 3.42 27.01
CA ARG A 315 9.84 4.60 27.00
C ARG A 315 8.52 4.44 27.76
N GLY A 316 8.16 3.22 28.17
CA GLY A 316 6.92 2.97 28.89
C GLY A 316 7.11 2.86 30.40
N LYS A 317 6.00 2.91 31.13
CA LYS A 317 5.92 2.66 32.57
C LYS A 317 4.71 1.77 32.84
N ILE A 318 4.78 0.93 33.85
CA ILE A 318 3.64 0.11 34.26
C ILE A 318 2.68 0.97 35.08
N ASP A 319 1.43 1.10 34.62
CA ASP A 319 0.34 1.64 35.42
C ASP A 319 -0.38 0.50 36.13
N TRP A 320 -0.12 0.39 37.42
CA TRP A 320 -0.68 -0.67 38.24
C TRP A 320 -2.22 -0.64 38.29
N ASN A 321 -2.84 0.54 38.27
CA ASN A 321 -4.31 0.64 38.33
C ASN A 321 -4.94 0.01 37.08
N VAL A 322 -4.26 0.10 35.94
CA VAL A 322 -4.69 -0.53 34.68
C VAL A 322 -4.53 -2.05 34.76
N ILE A 323 -3.39 -2.54 35.26
CA ILE A 323 -3.15 -3.99 35.45
C ILE A 323 -4.18 -4.60 36.40
N GLU A 324 -4.38 -3.98 37.58
CA GLU A 324 -5.35 -4.45 38.58
C GLU A 324 -6.79 -4.38 38.04
N GLY A 325 -7.15 -3.29 37.35
CA GLY A 325 -8.46 -3.15 36.72
C GLY A 325 -8.75 -4.25 35.68
N GLY A 326 -7.74 -4.66 34.90
CA GLY A 326 -7.88 -5.69 33.87
C GLY A 326 -7.83 -7.12 34.42
N LEU A 327 -6.97 -7.40 35.40
CA LEU A 327 -6.84 -8.73 36.00
C LEU A 327 -7.92 -9.01 37.04
N GLY A 328 -8.58 -7.98 37.58
CA GLY A 328 -9.57 -8.10 38.65
C GLY A 328 -8.92 -8.06 40.05
N PRO A 329 -9.69 -8.36 41.12
CA PRO A 329 -9.24 -8.12 42.49
C PRO A 329 -8.00 -8.97 42.80
N ILE A 330 -6.91 -8.28 43.12
CA ILE A 330 -5.65 -8.86 43.56
C ILE A 330 -5.65 -8.79 45.08
N ILE A 331 -5.53 -9.95 45.73
CA ILE A 331 -5.65 -10.02 47.20
C ILE A 331 -4.27 -9.73 47.79
N PRO A 332 -4.12 -8.72 48.66
CA PRO A 332 -2.89 -8.57 49.43
C PRO A 332 -2.75 -9.78 50.36
N GLY A 333 -1.64 -10.51 50.23
CA GLY A 333 -1.24 -11.54 51.17
C GLY A 333 -1.03 -10.95 52.56
N ILE A 334 -0.92 -11.83 53.57
CA ILE A 334 -0.67 -11.45 54.96
C ILE A 334 0.69 -10.71 55.09
N ASP A 335 1.59 -10.96 54.15
CA ASP A 335 2.91 -10.34 53.95
C ASP A 335 2.86 -9.02 53.14
N GLY A 336 1.68 -8.59 52.68
CA GLY A 336 1.52 -7.44 51.79
C GLY A 336 1.83 -7.73 50.32
N ILE A 337 2.21 -8.97 49.97
CA ILE A 337 2.51 -9.35 48.59
C ILE A 337 1.20 -9.54 47.83
N ARG A 338 1.11 -8.93 46.66
CA ARG A 338 -0.06 -9.02 45.79
C ARG A 338 -0.18 -10.41 45.17
N ARG A 339 -1.37 -11.01 45.23
CA ARG A 339 -1.63 -12.38 44.75
C ARG A 339 -2.83 -12.48 43.82
N LEU A 340 -2.67 -13.23 42.72
CA LEU A 340 -3.75 -13.65 41.83
C LEU A 340 -4.11 -15.11 42.09
N VAL A 341 -5.31 -15.37 42.61
CA VAL A 341 -5.75 -16.73 42.99
C VAL A 341 -6.31 -17.47 41.78
N SER A 342 -5.82 -18.70 41.53
CA SER A 342 -6.34 -19.55 40.44
C SER A 342 -7.75 -20.09 40.74
N ARG A 343 -8.44 -20.58 39.71
CA ARG A 343 -9.82 -21.09 39.83
C ARG A 343 -10.00 -22.21 40.86
N ASN A 344 -8.99 -23.07 41.04
CA ASN A 344 -9.07 -24.21 41.95
C ASN A 344 -8.66 -23.88 43.40
N LYS A 345 -8.22 -22.64 43.67
CA LYS A 345 -7.74 -22.15 44.99
C LYS A 345 -6.61 -22.96 45.63
N GLN A 346 -6.00 -23.89 44.91
CA GLN A 346 -4.82 -24.66 45.37
C GLN A 346 -3.50 -23.98 44.95
N GLN A 347 -3.59 -23.10 43.95
CA GLN A 347 -2.46 -22.38 43.39
C GLN A 347 -2.78 -20.89 43.29
N PHE A 348 -1.74 -20.06 43.38
CA PHE A 348 -1.82 -18.62 43.19
C PHE A 348 -0.56 -18.13 42.50
N TYR A 349 -0.62 -16.92 41.94
CA TYR A 349 0.55 -16.22 41.46
C TYR A 349 0.90 -15.11 42.44
N GLU A 350 2.15 -15.10 42.89
CA GLU A 350 2.74 -13.91 43.52
C GLU A 350 3.16 -12.93 42.44
N ILE A 351 2.91 -11.65 42.70
CA ILE A 351 3.20 -10.59 41.76
C ILE A 351 4.46 -9.88 42.24
N GLU A 352 5.52 -10.02 41.46
CA GLU A 352 6.78 -9.32 41.61
C GLU A 352 6.75 -8.07 40.71
N GLU A 353 6.92 -6.91 41.33
CA GLU A 353 6.83 -5.61 40.66
C GLU A 353 8.22 -4.99 40.54
N GLU A 354 8.59 -4.62 39.32
CA GLU A 354 9.78 -3.83 39.03
C GLU A 354 9.38 -2.53 38.31
N GLU A 355 10.35 -1.62 38.13
CA GLU A 355 10.09 -0.32 37.49
C GLU A 355 9.50 -0.46 36.07
N LYS A 356 9.89 -1.52 35.35
CA LYS A 356 9.54 -1.75 33.94
C LYS A 356 8.94 -3.11 33.65
N SER A 357 8.81 -3.97 34.65
CA SER A 357 8.27 -5.31 34.49
C SER A 357 7.30 -5.66 35.60
N VAL A 358 6.29 -6.47 35.27
CA VAL A 358 5.45 -7.15 36.26
C VAL A 358 5.51 -8.63 35.96
N LYS A 359 5.91 -9.40 36.98
CA LYS A 359 6.11 -10.83 36.86
C LYS A 359 5.17 -11.57 37.80
N PHE A 360 4.45 -12.54 37.25
CA PHE A 360 3.56 -13.44 37.96
C PHE A 360 4.32 -14.75 38.16
N VAL A 361 4.57 -15.14 39.41
CA VAL A 361 5.29 -16.36 39.77
C VAL A 361 4.33 -17.33 40.45
N ARG A 362 4.13 -18.51 39.85
CA ARG A 362 3.22 -19.53 40.39
C ARG A 362 3.75 -20.05 41.71
N LYS A 363 2.86 -20.15 42.69
CA LYS A 363 3.06 -20.76 44.00
C LYS A 363 1.90 -21.70 44.33
N THR A 364 2.16 -22.67 45.19
CA THR A 364 1.17 -23.59 45.75
C THR A 364 0.94 -23.23 47.20
N TYR A 365 -0.30 -23.36 47.68
CA TYR A 365 -0.55 -23.35 49.12
C TYR A 365 0.02 -24.65 49.70
N TYR A 366 0.90 -24.51 50.71
CA TYR A 366 1.46 -25.64 51.46
C TYR A 366 0.45 -26.23 52.44
#